data_AF-A0A7C6GHH7-F1
#
_entry.id   AF-A0A7C6GHH7-F1
#
_cell.length_a   1.000
_cell.length_b   1.000
_cell.length_c   1.000
_cell.angle_alpha   90.00
_cell.angle_beta   90.00
_cell.angle_gamma   90.00
#
_symmetry.space_group_name_H-M   'P 1'
#
loop_
_entity.id
_entity.type
_entity.pdbx_description
1 polymer ?
#
loop_
_entity_poly.entity_id
_entity_poly.type
_entity_poly.pdbx_seq_one_letter_code
_entity_poly.pdbx_strand_id
1 'polypeptide(L)'
;MSILKFNDEILVLSDSLKVEEVINKVITITSKQLVRFFKKENLSLPVRLKREAFLKVLYEPALLKLKDEKINYEEKILLEHLPALTIYQLTKLLKSFDSDLLNVNYLKELWLNVLHYLLTDEAKEETLLKFIYLKKASKPQKEEIALYNFNLKEVFVDGKNCLEGLGFDDLRLVLYKTINKEDMMNLAKLHQVNIKEKLTIKEATEELLKNALHTKAYYRPLKDESIYEKELEKLVEKREETLTAEEELIAIINNLKDEVKALKEEVKEIQKLEIILIDEED
;
A
#
# COMPACT_ATOMS: atom_id res chain seq x y z
N MET A 1 13.51 -6.46 19.02
CA MET A 1 12.30 -7.26 19.35
C MET A 1 11.83 -7.99 18.11
N SER A 2 11.21 -9.17 18.25
CA SER A 2 10.53 -9.83 17.12
C SER A 2 9.23 -9.09 16.79
N ILE A 3 8.82 -9.12 15.52
CA ILE A 3 7.55 -8.55 15.04
C ILE A 3 6.39 -9.29 15.71
N LEU A 4 5.42 -8.53 16.23
CA LEU A 4 4.23 -9.07 16.90
C LEU A 4 3.30 -9.73 15.89
N LYS A 5 2.76 -10.91 16.23
CA LYS A 5 1.80 -11.68 15.42
C LYS A 5 0.46 -11.82 16.14
N PHE A 6 -0.61 -12.10 15.39
CA PHE A 6 -1.95 -12.27 15.96
C PHE A 6 -2.06 -13.37 17.01
N ASN A 7 -1.32 -14.46 16.84
CA ASN A 7 -1.33 -15.61 17.74
C ASN A 7 -0.40 -15.43 18.94
N ASP A 8 0.33 -14.31 19.01
CA ASP A 8 1.20 -14.04 20.14
C ASP A 8 0.38 -13.66 21.37
N GLU A 9 1.01 -13.82 22.53
CA GLU A 9 0.51 -13.34 23.81
C GLU A 9 1.37 -12.19 24.29
N ILE A 10 0.73 -11.15 24.83
CA ILE A 10 1.41 -10.02 25.46
C ILE A 10 1.13 -10.04 26.96
N LEU A 11 2.18 -9.84 27.75
CA LEU A 11 2.07 -9.67 29.20
C LEU A 11 1.76 -8.21 29.50
N VAL A 12 0.64 -7.99 30.18
CA VAL A 12 0.16 -6.67 30.54
C VAL A 12 -0.13 -6.70 32.03
N LEU A 13 0.71 -6.02 32.82
CA LEU A 13 0.77 -6.17 34.28
C LEU A 13 1.04 -7.62 34.72
N SER A 14 -0.01 -8.40 34.95
CA SER A 14 0.06 -9.81 35.36
C SER A 14 -0.87 -10.72 34.55
N ASP A 15 -1.59 -10.17 33.58
CA ASP A 15 -2.50 -10.90 32.71
C ASP A 15 -1.80 -11.19 31.37
N SER A 16 -1.93 -12.43 30.89
CA SER A 16 -1.58 -12.78 29.51
C SER A 16 -2.79 -12.51 28.61
N LEU A 17 -2.60 -11.63 27.62
CA LEU A 17 -3.65 -11.29 26.65
C LEU A 17 -3.24 -11.72 25.25
N LYS A 18 -4.17 -12.37 24.54
CA LYS A 18 -3.97 -12.69 23.12
C LYS A 18 -4.04 -11.42 22.29
N VAL A 19 -3.04 -11.24 21.43
CA VAL A 19 -2.97 -10.08 20.53
C VAL A 19 -4.22 -9.97 19.67
N GLU A 20 -4.69 -11.09 19.10
CA GLU A 20 -5.91 -11.11 18.29
C GLU A 20 -7.14 -10.56 19.03
N GLU A 21 -7.31 -10.83 20.33
CA GLU A 21 -8.45 -10.34 21.11
C GLU A 21 -8.40 -8.82 21.28
N VAL A 22 -7.21 -8.27 21.52
CA VAL A 22 -6.98 -6.83 21.60
C VAL A 22 -7.30 -6.19 20.25
N ILE A 23 -6.80 -6.74 19.14
CA ILE A 23 -7.03 -6.17 17.81
C ILE A 23 -8.51 -6.25 17.43
N ASN A 24 -9.16 -7.41 17.59
CA ASN A 24 -10.58 -7.59 17.29
C ASN A 24 -11.47 -6.65 18.12
N LYS A 25 -11.03 -6.25 19.30
CA LYS A 25 -11.69 -5.21 20.09
C LYS A 25 -11.44 -3.82 19.49
N VAL A 26 -10.19 -3.46 19.19
CA VAL A 26 -9.83 -2.12 18.69
C VAL A 26 -10.48 -1.81 17.34
N ILE A 27 -10.61 -2.78 16.42
CA ILE A 27 -11.27 -2.54 15.12
C ILE A 27 -12.76 -2.16 15.23
N THR A 28 -13.39 -2.40 16.40
CA THR A 28 -14.79 -2.01 16.66
C THR A 28 -14.94 -0.59 17.20
N ILE A 29 -13.82 0.12 17.38
CA ILE A 29 -13.77 1.47 17.94
C ILE A 29 -13.83 2.48 16.81
N THR A 30 -14.69 3.50 16.96
CA THR A 30 -14.84 4.54 15.92
C THR A 30 -13.58 5.40 15.79
N SER A 31 -13.30 5.90 14.59
CA SER A 31 -12.16 6.78 14.35
C SER A 31 -12.20 8.01 15.26
N LYS A 32 -13.40 8.55 15.56
CA LYS A 32 -13.56 9.70 16.48
C LYS A 32 -13.10 9.39 17.90
N GLN A 33 -13.37 8.19 18.41
CA GLN A 33 -12.92 7.78 19.74
C GLN A 33 -11.40 7.61 19.77
N LEU A 34 -10.83 7.01 18.72
CA LEU A 34 -9.38 6.83 18.60
C LEU A 34 -8.66 8.17 18.50
N VAL A 35 -9.14 9.11 17.69
CA VAL A 35 -8.58 10.48 17.62
C VAL A 35 -8.58 11.14 19.00
N ARG A 36 -9.70 11.06 19.75
CA ARG A 36 -9.77 11.61 21.11
C ARG A 36 -8.78 10.95 22.05
N PHE A 37 -8.61 9.63 21.96
CA PHE A 37 -7.64 8.88 22.76
C PHE A 37 -6.22 9.35 22.48
N PHE A 38 -5.76 9.31 21.24
CA PHE A 38 -4.39 9.67 20.87
C PHE A 38 -4.08 11.14 21.16
N LYS A 39 -5.04 12.06 20.93
CA LYS A 39 -4.89 13.46 21.33
C LYS A 39 -4.78 13.64 22.84
N LYS A 40 -5.58 12.92 23.64
CA LYS A 40 -5.55 13.00 25.11
C LYS A 40 -4.22 12.49 25.67
N GLU A 41 -3.70 11.41 25.10
CA GLU A 41 -2.41 10.84 25.49
C GLU A 41 -1.21 11.59 24.89
N ASN A 42 -1.46 12.65 24.10
CA ASN A 42 -0.46 13.43 23.39
C ASN A 42 0.51 12.55 22.58
N LEU A 43 -0.06 11.57 21.88
CA LEU A 43 0.67 10.58 21.10
C LEU A 43 0.33 10.73 19.62
N SER A 44 1.38 10.79 18.80
CA SER A 44 1.32 10.75 17.35
C SER A 44 1.83 9.41 16.86
N LEU A 45 1.28 8.90 15.76
CA LEU A 45 1.70 7.66 15.13
C LEU A 45 2.36 7.96 13.78
N PRO A 46 3.36 7.19 13.34
CA PRO A 46 3.92 7.40 12.01
C PRO A 46 2.97 6.88 10.92
N VAL A 47 2.79 7.66 9.84
CA VAL A 47 1.93 7.28 8.69
C VAL A 47 2.34 5.94 8.07
N ARG A 48 3.62 5.56 8.14
CA ARG A 48 4.13 4.30 7.60
C ARG A 48 3.38 3.06 8.12
N LEU A 49 2.88 3.08 9.36
CA LEU A 49 2.12 1.95 9.93
C LEU A 49 0.85 1.65 9.11
N LYS A 50 0.17 2.70 8.60
CA LYS A 50 -0.96 2.55 7.67
C LYS A 50 -0.52 1.96 6.36
N ARG A 51 0.60 2.45 5.82
CA ARG A 51 1.11 2.06 4.52
C ARG A 51 1.49 0.58 4.50
N GLU A 52 2.21 0.13 5.52
CA GLU A 52 2.58 -1.27 5.71
C GLU A 52 1.34 -2.18 5.82
N ALA A 53 0.34 -1.76 6.60
CA ALA A 53 -0.91 -2.50 6.71
C ALA A 53 -1.65 -2.63 5.36
N PHE A 54 -1.69 -1.55 4.58
CA PHE A 54 -2.23 -1.59 3.22
C PHE A 54 -1.46 -2.55 2.33
N LEU A 55 -0.13 -2.41 2.28
CA LEU A 55 0.71 -3.24 1.41
C LEU A 55 0.56 -4.72 1.75
N LYS A 56 0.59 -5.07 3.03
CA LYS A 56 0.43 -6.46 3.49
C LYS A 56 -0.90 -7.08 3.05
N VAL A 57 -1.99 -6.31 3.08
CA VAL A 57 -3.33 -6.79 2.71
C VAL A 57 -3.57 -6.76 1.20
N LEU A 58 -2.99 -5.79 0.49
CA LEU A 58 -3.20 -5.61 -0.94
C LEU A 58 -2.22 -6.41 -1.80
N TYR A 59 -1.10 -6.89 -1.25
CA TYR A 59 -0.06 -7.56 -2.02
C TYR A 59 -0.57 -8.76 -2.81
N GLU A 60 -1.18 -9.74 -2.12
CA GLU A 60 -1.69 -10.95 -2.80
C GLU A 60 -2.84 -10.65 -3.78
N PRO A 61 -3.88 -9.87 -3.41
CA PRO A 61 -4.91 -9.45 -4.36
C PRO A 61 -4.36 -8.72 -5.58
N ALA A 62 -3.36 -7.85 -5.40
CA ALA A 62 -2.72 -7.12 -6.49
C ALA A 62 -1.97 -8.06 -7.44
N LEU A 63 -1.21 -9.02 -6.91
CA LEU A 63 -0.51 -10.01 -7.74
C LEU A 63 -1.48 -10.89 -8.53
N LEU A 64 -2.59 -11.30 -7.92
CA LEU A 64 -3.63 -12.04 -8.63
C LEU A 64 -4.27 -11.20 -9.72
N LYS A 65 -4.51 -9.91 -9.45
CA LYS A 65 -5.10 -8.98 -10.42
C LYS A 65 -4.17 -8.67 -11.58
N LEU A 66 -2.85 -8.59 -11.36
CA LEU A 66 -1.86 -8.41 -12.43
C LEU A 66 -1.85 -9.56 -13.45
N LYS A 67 -2.27 -10.75 -13.05
CA LYS A 67 -2.39 -11.93 -13.93
C LYS A 67 -3.70 -11.97 -14.73
N ASP A 68 -4.62 -11.04 -14.46
CA ASP A 68 -5.90 -10.95 -15.18
C ASP A 68 -5.66 -10.37 -16.57
N GLU A 69 -5.96 -11.14 -17.63
CA GLU A 69 -5.83 -10.70 -19.02
C GLU A 69 -6.69 -9.47 -19.35
N LYS A 70 -7.72 -9.18 -18.54
CA LYS A 70 -8.63 -8.04 -18.71
C LYS A 70 -8.20 -6.80 -17.95
N ILE A 71 -7.06 -6.81 -17.26
CA ILE A 71 -6.56 -5.63 -16.54
C ILE A 71 -6.31 -4.48 -17.52
N ASN A 72 -6.76 -3.28 -17.18
CA ASN A 72 -6.49 -2.12 -18.02
C ASN A 72 -5.07 -1.58 -17.77
N TYR A 73 -4.55 -0.78 -18.70
CA TYR A 73 -3.17 -0.28 -18.64
C TYR A 73 -2.90 0.60 -17.40
N GLU A 74 -3.84 1.44 -17.01
CA GLU A 74 -3.69 2.32 -15.84
C GLU A 74 -3.67 1.53 -14.53
N GLU A 75 -4.56 0.55 -14.39
CA GLU A 75 -4.58 -0.40 -13.28
C GLU A 75 -3.29 -1.20 -13.23
N LYS A 76 -2.80 -1.67 -14.38
CA LYS A 76 -1.54 -2.42 -14.48
C LYS A 76 -0.38 -1.58 -13.97
N ILE A 77 -0.20 -0.34 -14.45
CA ILE A 77 0.86 0.56 -13.97
C ILE A 77 0.73 0.81 -12.46
N LEU A 78 -0.49 1.04 -11.96
CA LEU A 78 -0.73 1.29 -10.54
C LEU A 78 -0.29 0.08 -9.70
N LEU A 79 -0.69 -1.13 -10.08
CA LEU A 79 -0.32 -2.36 -9.40
C LEU A 79 1.16 -2.69 -9.56
N GLU A 80 1.78 -2.33 -10.69
CA GLU A 80 3.23 -2.42 -10.95
C GLU A 80 4.06 -1.58 -9.95
N HIS A 81 3.48 -0.49 -9.45
CA HIS A 81 4.11 0.41 -8.50
C HIS A 81 3.53 0.29 -7.08
N LEU A 82 2.82 -0.80 -6.75
CA LEU A 82 2.18 -1.02 -5.43
C LEU A 82 3.06 -0.60 -4.24
N PRO A 83 4.35 -1.02 -4.12
CA PRO A 83 5.18 -0.75 -2.96
C PRO A 83 5.66 0.69 -2.91
N ALA A 84 5.29 1.54 -3.86
CA ALA A 84 5.58 2.98 -3.90
C ALA A 84 4.31 3.83 -3.81
N LEU A 85 3.10 3.25 -3.75
CA LEU A 85 1.85 4.03 -3.74
C LEU A 85 1.67 4.82 -2.44
N THR A 86 0.95 5.95 -2.55
CA THR A 86 0.54 6.80 -1.42
C THR A 86 -0.60 6.17 -0.62
N ILE A 87 -0.83 6.63 0.63
CA ILE A 87 -2.01 6.22 1.42
C ILE A 87 -3.31 6.51 0.67
N TYR A 88 -3.41 7.66 0.00
CA TYR A 88 -4.53 8.00 -0.87
C TYR A 88 -4.76 6.94 -1.95
N GLN A 89 -3.72 6.59 -2.72
CA GLN A 89 -3.82 5.60 -3.80
C GLN A 89 -4.14 4.20 -3.26
N LEU A 90 -3.51 3.79 -2.14
CA LEU A 90 -3.77 2.51 -1.48
C LEU A 90 -5.20 2.43 -0.94
N THR A 91 -5.74 3.53 -0.40
CA THR A 91 -7.15 3.60 0.05
C THR A 91 -8.10 3.43 -1.13
N LYS A 92 -7.82 4.08 -2.27
CA LYS A 92 -8.62 3.94 -3.50
C LYS A 92 -8.52 2.52 -4.07
N LEU A 93 -7.32 1.95 -4.06
CA LEU A 93 -7.08 0.58 -4.53
C LEU A 93 -7.84 -0.44 -3.67
N LEU A 94 -7.77 -0.32 -2.34
CA LEU A 94 -8.56 -1.18 -1.43
C LEU A 94 -10.05 -1.11 -1.75
N LYS A 95 -10.58 0.11 -1.98
CA LYS A 95 -11.99 0.31 -2.34
C LYS A 95 -12.34 -0.35 -3.69
N SER A 96 -11.42 -0.34 -4.66
CA SER A 96 -11.66 -0.93 -5.98
C SER A 96 -11.85 -2.45 -5.97
N PHE A 97 -11.31 -3.15 -4.97
CA PHE A 97 -11.54 -4.59 -4.78
C PHE A 97 -12.93 -4.92 -4.20
N ASP A 98 -13.66 -3.91 -3.71
CA ASP A 98 -15.02 -4.04 -3.16
C ASP A 98 -15.20 -5.22 -2.19
N SER A 99 -14.23 -5.40 -1.29
CA SER A 99 -14.18 -6.54 -0.37
C SER A 99 -14.23 -6.10 1.10
N ASP A 100 -15.33 -6.44 1.77
CA ASP A 100 -15.49 -6.27 3.20
C ASP A 100 -14.42 -7.01 4.02
N LEU A 101 -13.99 -8.18 3.52
CA LEU A 101 -12.92 -8.95 4.15
C LEU A 101 -11.58 -8.20 4.09
N LEU A 102 -11.24 -7.62 2.93
CA LEU A 102 -10.01 -6.81 2.81
C LEU A 102 -10.07 -5.57 3.71
N ASN A 103 -11.24 -4.94 3.84
CA ASN A 103 -11.42 -3.81 4.75
C ASN A 103 -11.16 -4.21 6.22
N VAL A 104 -11.68 -5.36 6.65
CA VAL A 104 -11.44 -5.89 8.00
C VAL A 104 -9.97 -6.26 8.19
N ASN A 105 -9.36 -6.92 7.21
CA ASN A 105 -7.94 -7.30 7.27
C ASN A 105 -7.03 -6.07 7.35
N TYR A 106 -7.32 -5.01 6.58
CA TYR A 106 -6.59 -3.75 6.65
C TYR A 106 -6.65 -3.16 8.07
N LEU A 107 -7.84 -3.10 8.68
CA LEU A 107 -7.96 -2.60 10.05
C LEU A 107 -7.20 -3.48 11.04
N LYS A 108 -7.27 -4.80 10.90
CA LYS A 108 -6.52 -5.73 11.77
C LYS A 108 -5.02 -5.51 11.68
N GLU A 109 -4.46 -5.45 10.47
CA GLU A 109 -3.03 -5.22 10.26
C GLU A 109 -2.60 -3.82 10.73
N LEU A 110 -3.41 -2.78 10.48
CA LEU A 110 -3.12 -1.43 10.97
C LEU A 110 -2.99 -1.42 12.49
N TRP A 111 -3.95 -1.99 13.21
CA TRP A 111 -3.94 -1.94 14.66
C TRP A 111 -2.94 -2.92 15.29
N LEU A 112 -2.57 -3.99 14.58
CA LEU A 112 -1.42 -4.83 14.94
C LEU A 112 -0.12 -4.02 14.87
N ASN A 113 0.10 -3.29 13.77
CA ASN A 113 1.27 -2.43 13.60
C ASN A 113 1.33 -1.34 14.68
N VAL A 114 0.19 -0.73 15.01
CA VAL A 114 0.10 0.26 16.09
C VAL A 114 0.36 -0.36 17.46
N LEU A 115 -0.18 -1.54 17.76
CA LEU A 115 0.08 -2.21 19.03
C LEU A 115 1.56 -2.58 19.17
N HIS A 116 2.17 -3.11 18.10
CA HIS A 116 3.60 -3.37 18.07
C HIS A 116 4.40 -2.08 18.32
N TYR A 117 4.03 -0.98 17.65
CA TYR A 117 4.63 0.33 17.84
C TYR A 117 4.57 0.78 19.31
N LEU A 118 3.40 0.66 19.95
CA LEU A 118 3.21 1.04 21.36
C LEU A 118 4.00 0.18 22.35
N LEU A 119 4.30 -1.07 22.00
CA LEU A 119 5.10 -1.97 22.83
C LEU A 119 6.60 -1.72 22.68
N THR A 120 7.03 -1.29 21.50
CA THR A 120 8.46 -1.07 21.17
C THR A 120 8.93 0.35 21.46
N ASP A 121 8.08 1.35 21.21
CA ASP A 121 8.35 2.72 21.59
C ASP A 121 8.16 2.82 23.10
N GLU A 122 8.89 3.70 23.79
CA GLU A 122 8.73 3.94 25.24
C GLU A 122 7.40 4.65 25.55
N ALA A 123 6.29 4.22 24.92
CA ALA A 123 4.97 4.59 25.35
C ALA A 123 4.88 4.27 26.85
N LYS A 124 4.39 5.24 27.62
CA LYS A 124 4.19 5.04 29.04
C LYS A 124 3.31 3.80 29.20
N GLU A 125 3.69 2.87 30.07
CA GLU A 125 2.93 1.64 30.34
C GLU A 125 1.44 1.95 30.60
N GLU A 126 1.16 3.07 31.25
CA GLU A 126 -0.20 3.60 31.45
C GLU A 126 -0.96 3.86 30.14
N THR A 127 -0.31 4.42 29.12
CA THR A 127 -0.91 4.68 27.80
C THR A 127 -1.20 3.38 27.05
N LEU A 128 -0.27 2.42 27.10
CA LEU A 128 -0.49 1.08 26.54
C LEU A 128 -1.69 0.40 27.20
N LEU A 129 -1.77 0.44 28.54
CA LEU A 129 -2.90 -0.10 29.29
C LEU A 129 -4.22 0.55 28.87
N LYS A 130 -4.27 1.89 28.78
CA LYS A 130 -5.48 2.59 28.34
C LYS A 130 -5.87 2.23 26.91
N PHE A 131 -4.90 2.00 26.02
CA PHE A 131 -5.16 1.55 24.65
C PHE A 131 -5.77 0.15 24.61
N ILE A 132 -5.18 -0.81 25.33
CA ILE A 132 -5.67 -2.19 25.41
C ILE A 132 -7.08 -2.24 26.01
N TYR A 133 -7.31 -1.45 27.07
CA TYR A 133 -8.59 -1.39 27.77
C TYR A 133 -9.56 -0.35 27.21
N LEU A 134 -9.29 0.24 26.03
CA LEU A 134 -10.18 1.24 25.44
C LEU A 134 -11.60 0.69 25.29
N LYS A 135 -12.60 1.42 25.76
CA LYS A 135 -14.00 0.94 25.72
C LYS A 135 -14.50 0.88 24.29
N LYS A 136 -15.19 -0.23 23.95
CA LYS A 136 -15.92 -0.36 22.68
C LYS A 136 -16.92 0.79 22.54
N ALA A 137 -17.25 1.15 21.30
CA ALA A 137 -18.33 2.07 21.03
C ALA A 137 -19.64 1.53 21.61
N SER A 138 -20.47 2.40 22.20
CA SER A 138 -21.79 2.03 22.75
C SER A 138 -22.73 1.46 21.67
N LYS A 139 -22.45 1.77 20.39
CA LYS A 139 -23.02 1.15 19.21
C LYS A 139 -21.90 0.92 18.19
N PRO A 140 -21.58 -0.32 17.81
CA PRO A 140 -20.64 -0.56 16.73
C PRO A 140 -21.22 0.02 15.44
N GLN A 141 -20.57 1.05 14.91
CA GLN A 141 -20.94 1.63 13.63
C GLN A 141 -19.86 1.23 12.63
N LYS A 142 -20.27 0.55 11.55
CA LYS A 142 -19.38 0.25 10.43
C LYS A 142 -19.08 1.59 9.73
N GLU A 143 -17.88 2.10 9.90
CA GLU A 143 -17.40 3.29 9.19
C GLU A 143 -16.80 2.87 7.85
N GLU A 144 -17.05 3.63 6.79
CA GLU A 144 -16.34 3.44 5.52
C GLU A 144 -14.84 3.69 5.74
N ILE A 145 -13.98 2.81 5.21
CA ILE A 145 -12.52 2.89 5.41
C ILE A 145 -11.94 4.24 4.98
N ALA A 146 -12.43 4.83 3.88
CA ALA A 146 -11.97 6.13 3.43
C ALA A 146 -12.24 7.23 4.48
N LEU A 147 -13.47 7.26 5.04
CA LEU A 147 -13.84 8.20 6.10
C LEU A 147 -13.08 7.91 7.39
N TYR A 148 -12.91 6.63 7.74
CA TYR A 148 -12.14 6.20 8.92
C TYR A 148 -10.69 6.70 8.86
N ASN A 149 -10.02 6.50 7.72
CA ASN A 149 -8.65 6.95 7.49
C ASN A 149 -8.53 8.47 7.47
N PHE A 150 -9.48 9.16 6.84
CA PHE A 150 -9.53 10.62 6.82
C PHE A 150 -9.64 11.21 8.23
N ASN A 151 -10.51 10.65 9.07
CA ASN A 151 -10.67 11.09 10.45
C ASN A 151 -9.39 10.89 11.27
N LEU A 152 -8.61 9.86 10.97
CA LEU A 152 -7.33 9.56 11.64
C LEU A 152 -6.15 10.40 11.13
N LYS A 153 -6.33 11.32 10.16
CA LYS A 153 -5.21 12.09 9.56
C LYS A 153 -4.41 12.93 10.58
N GLU A 154 -5.03 13.34 11.68
CA GLU A 154 -4.36 14.14 12.72
C GLU A 154 -3.62 13.27 13.75
N VAL A 155 -3.88 11.96 13.76
CA VAL A 155 -3.18 11.00 14.63
C VAL A 155 -1.92 10.49 13.93
N PHE A 156 -2.00 10.28 12.62
CA PHE A 156 -0.90 9.74 11.83
C PHE A 156 -0.14 10.88 11.15
N VAL A 157 1.12 11.06 11.54
CA VAL A 157 1.99 12.17 11.12
C VAL A 157 3.17 11.60 10.33
N ASP A 158 3.52 12.24 9.22
CA ASP A 158 4.72 11.88 8.47
C ASP A 158 5.97 12.45 9.13
N GLY A 159 7.10 11.78 8.90
CA GLY A 159 8.41 12.31 9.24
C GLY A 159 8.82 13.52 8.38
N LYS A 160 10.02 14.05 8.68
CA LYS A 160 10.62 15.16 7.93
C LYS A 160 10.86 14.74 6.47
N ASN A 161 10.53 15.61 5.53
CA ASN A 161 10.65 15.36 4.09
C ASN A 161 9.86 14.14 3.60
N CYS A 162 8.78 13.79 4.32
CA CYS A 162 7.87 12.71 3.96
C CYS A 162 6.43 13.22 3.84
N LEU A 163 5.68 12.59 2.95
CA LEU A 163 4.25 12.81 2.77
C LEU A 163 3.58 11.49 2.37
N GLU A 164 2.44 11.18 2.98
CA GLU A 164 1.67 9.97 2.67
C GLU A 164 2.49 8.67 2.87
N GLY A 165 3.43 8.69 3.80
CA GLY A 165 4.33 7.56 4.11
C GLY A 165 5.49 7.38 3.14
N LEU A 166 5.75 8.36 2.26
CA LEU A 166 6.82 8.32 1.26
C LEU A 166 7.78 9.48 1.43
N GLY A 167 9.07 9.25 1.14
CA GLY A 167 10.02 10.33 0.93
C GLY A 167 9.64 11.16 -0.29
N PHE A 168 10.02 12.44 -0.30
CA PHE A 168 9.63 13.35 -1.40
C PHE A 168 10.08 12.88 -2.78
N ASP A 169 11.23 12.23 -2.91
CA ASP A 169 11.73 11.75 -4.20
C ASP A 169 10.94 10.52 -4.71
N ASP A 170 10.63 9.57 -3.83
CA ASP A 170 9.76 8.44 -4.15
C ASP A 170 8.35 8.91 -4.50
N LEU A 171 7.84 9.91 -3.76
CA LEU A 171 6.54 10.51 -4.03
C LEU A 171 6.50 11.13 -5.42
N ARG A 172 7.53 11.89 -5.83
CA ARG A 172 7.61 12.44 -7.18
C ARG A 172 7.56 11.32 -8.23
N LEU A 173 8.41 10.31 -8.04
CA LEU A 173 8.53 9.20 -8.99
C LEU A 173 7.19 8.49 -9.18
N VAL A 174 6.51 8.14 -8.08
CA VAL A 174 5.24 7.41 -8.16
C VAL A 174 4.14 8.29 -8.73
N LEU A 175 4.00 9.54 -8.27
CA LEU A 175 2.93 10.42 -8.73
C LEU A 175 3.04 10.69 -10.22
N TYR A 176 4.25 10.94 -10.74
CA TYR A 176 4.43 11.22 -12.17
C TYR A 176 4.03 10.06 -13.08
N LYS A 177 4.09 8.83 -12.56
CA LYS A 177 3.77 7.61 -13.32
C LYS A 177 2.33 7.14 -13.16
N THR A 178 1.76 7.32 -11.96
CA THR A 178 0.57 6.57 -11.53
C THR A 178 -0.65 7.44 -11.27
N ILE A 179 -0.49 8.76 -11.09
CA ILE A 179 -1.62 9.63 -10.73
C ILE A 179 -2.22 10.28 -11.98
N ASN A 180 -3.55 10.35 -12.03
CA ASN A 180 -4.25 11.21 -12.98
C ASN A 180 -4.50 12.60 -12.36
N LYS A 181 -4.97 13.53 -13.19
CA LYS A 181 -5.17 14.92 -12.79
C LYS A 181 -6.25 15.08 -11.70
N GLU A 182 -7.34 14.32 -11.77
CA GLU A 182 -8.41 14.39 -10.78
C GLU A 182 -7.93 13.92 -9.40
N ASP A 183 -7.24 12.78 -9.38
CA ASP A 183 -6.65 12.20 -8.18
C ASP A 183 -5.59 13.14 -7.58
N MET A 184 -4.78 13.82 -8.40
CA MET A 184 -3.83 14.82 -7.94
C MET A 184 -4.52 16.01 -7.23
N MET A 185 -5.63 16.48 -7.79
CA MET A 185 -6.42 17.57 -7.17
C MET A 185 -7.07 17.12 -5.87
N ASN A 186 -7.56 15.88 -5.81
CA ASN A 186 -8.15 15.30 -4.61
C ASN A 186 -7.11 15.09 -3.50
N LEU A 187 -5.92 14.59 -3.86
CA LEU A 187 -4.78 14.46 -2.96
C LEU A 187 -4.37 15.83 -2.40
N ALA A 188 -4.30 16.85 -3.27
CA ALA A 188 -3.97 18.20 -2.81
C ALA A 188 -5.00 18.77 -1.82
N LYS A 189 -6.28 18.60 -2.11
CA LYS A 189 -7.38 18.99 -1.20
C LYS A 189 -7.29 18.27 0.14
N LEU A 190 -6.92 16.98 0.15
CA LEU A 190 -6.72 16.21 1.39
C LEU A 190 -5.68 16.86 2.31
N HIS A 191 -4.61 17.39 1.71
CA HIS A 191 -3.55 18.13 2.40
C HIS A 191 -3.80 19.63 2.51
N GLN A 192 -5.01 20.10 2.20
CA GLN A 192 -5.39 21.52 2.26
C GLN A 192 -4.52 22.42 1.37
N VAL A 193 -4.00 21.88 0.27
CA VAL A 193 -3.23 22.61 -0.74
C VAL A 193 -4.13 22.96 -1.91
N ASN A 194 -4.21 24.24 -2.22
CA ASN A 194 -4.99 24.72 -3.37
C ASN A 194 -4.13 24.73 -4.64
N ILE A 195 -4.29 23.70 -5.46
CA ILE A 195 -3.59 23.58 -6.75
C ILE A 195 -4.47 24.17 -7.85
N LYS A 196 -3.89 24.99 -8.73
CA LYS A 196 -4.59 25.54 -9.89
C LYS A 196 -4.78 24.44 -10.95
N GLU A 197 -5.98 24.36 -11.53
CA GLU A 197 -6.32 23.34 -12.54
C GLU A 197 -5.43 23.36 -13.79
N LYS A 198 -4.74 24.45 -14.09
CA LYS A 198 -3.87 24.56 -15.27
C LYS A 198 -2.49 23.93 -15.07
N LEU A 199 -2.12 23.59 -13.84
CA LEU A 199 -0.81 23.02 -13.55
C LEU A 199 -0.69 21.59 -14.09
N THR A 200 0.50 21.27 -14.59
CA THR A 200 0.90 19.89 -14.90
C THR A 200 1.02 19.07 -13.62
N ILE A 201 0.97 17.73 -13.73
CA ILE A 201 1.14 16.83 -12.57
C ILE A 201 2.47 17.11 -11.85
N LYS A 202 3.53 17.42 -12.59
CA LYS A 202 4.84 17.75 -12.03
C LYS A 202 4.79 19.02 -11.19
N GLU A 203 4.24 20.11 -11.74
CA GLU A 203 4.09 21.38 -11.02
C GLU A 203 3.15 21.27 -9.82
N ALA A 204 2.04 20.54 -9.98
CA ALA A 204 1.10 20.26 -8.89
C ALA A 204 1.77 19.49 -7.75
N THR A 205 2.61 18.51 -8.07
CA THR A 205 3.39 17.76 -7.09
C THR A 205 4.35 18.67 -6.33
N GLU A 206 5.09 19.55 -7.01
CA GLU A 206 5.98 20.49 -6.33
C GLU A 206 5.21 21.47 -5.43
N GLU A 207 4.03 21.93 -5.85
CA GLU A 207 3.18 22.79 -5.03
C GLU A 207 2.68 22.06 -3.77
N LEU A 208 2.28 20.79 -3.92
CA LEU A 208 1.91 19.92 -2.80
C LEU A 208 3.07 19.78 -1.80
N LEU A 209 4.27 19.46 -2.31
CA LEU A 209 5.46 19.23 -1.49
C LEU A 209 5.92 20.48 -0.73
N LYS A 210 5.89 21.66 -1.38
CA LYS A 210 6.22 22.94 -0.72
C LYS A 210 5.31 23.22 0.46
N ASN A 211 4.00 23.00 0.31
CA ASN A 211 3.02 23.26 1.37
C ASN A 211 3.01 22.17 2.46
N ALA A 212 3.40 20.93 2.13
CA ALA A 212 3.54 19.83 3.09
C ALA A 212 4.63 20.11 4.16
N LEU A 213 5.66 20.89 3.82
CA LEU A 213 6.72 21.30 4.76
C LEU A 213 6.23 22.28 5.84
N HIS A 214 5.18 23.06 5.55
CA HIS A 214 4.66 24.10 6.44
C HIS A 214 3.55 23.61 7.39
N THR A 215 3.01 22.42 7.17
CA THR A 215 1.74 21.97 7.78
C THR A 215 1.89 20.93 8.89
N LYS A 216 3.10 20.47 9.25
CA LYS A 216 3.25 19.34 10.18
C LYS A 216 3.82 19.75 11.55
N ALA A 217 2.98 19.56 12.57
CA ALA A 217 3.35 19.56 13.97
C ALA A 217 4.37 18.45 14.26
N TYR A 218 5.24 18.73 15.22
CA TYR A 218 6.41 17.95 15.66
C TYR A 218 6.20 16.42 15.65
N TYR A 219 6.90 15.72 14.75
CA TYR A 219 7.12 14.27 14.82
C TYR A 219 8.12 13.98 15.96
N ARG A 220 7.81 13.00 16.82
CA ARG A 220 8.80 12.38 17.70
C ARG A 220 9.26 11.09 17.00
N PRO A 221 10.47 11.06 16.39
CA PRO A 221 10.97 9.85 15.75
C PRO A 221 11.14 8.71 16.74
N LEU A 222 10.96 7.49 16.22
CA LEU A 222 11.29 6.24 16.90
C LEU A 222 12.80 6.16 17.17
N LYS A 223 13.18 5.40 18.21
CA LYS A 223 14.58 5.02 18.46
C LYS A 223 15.06 3.87 17.57
N ASP A 224 14.16 3.00 17.10
CA ASP A 224 14.50 1.86 16.22
C ASP A 224 13.45 1.68 15.13
N GLU A 225 13.71 2.28 13.97
CA GLU A 225 12.84 2.25 12.80
C GLU A 225 13.00 0.98 11.95
N SER A 226 14.07 0.21 12.19
CA SER A 226 14.61 -0.82 11.29
C SER A 226 13.78 -2.11 11.18
N ILE A 227 12.88 -2.36 12.14
CA ILE A 227 12.09 -3.60 12.19
C ILE A 227 11.03 -3.62 11.09
N TYR A 228 10.39 -2.48 10.86
CA TYR A 228 9.31 -2.33 9.87
C TYR A 228 9.87 -2.19 8.44
N GLU A 229 11.01 -1.52 8.30
CA GLU A 229 11.73 -1.41 7.03
C GLU A 229 12.09 -2.79 6.47
N LYS A 230 12.55 -3.71 7.32
CA LYS A 230 12.90 -5.08 6.90
C LYS A 230 11.71 -5.90 6.38
N GLU A 231 10.50 -5.67 6.88
CA GLU A 231 9.32 -6.39 6.39
C GLU A 231 8.85 -5.82 5.06
N LEU A 232 8.97 -4.50 4.89
CA LEU A 232 8.74 -3.84 3.61
C LEU A 232 9.78 -4.27 2.57
N GLU A 233 11.07 -4.29 2.93
CA GLU A 233 12.18 -4.77 2.08
C GLU A 233 11.90 -6.19 1.60
N LYS A 234 11.49 -7.10 2.48
CA LYS A 234 11.13 -8.48 2.08
C LYS A 234 9.97 -8.54 1.07
N LEU A 235 8.98 -7.66 1.21
CA LEU A 235 7.87 -7.57 0.25
C LEU A 235 8.32 -6.98 -1.08
N VAL A 236 9.28 -6.05 -1.06
CA VAL A 236 9.90 -5.47 -2.27
C VAL A 236 10.80 -6.49 -2.96
N GLU A 237 11.69 -7.16 -2.24
CA GLU A 237 12.57 -8.23 -2.75
C GLU A 237 11.74 -9.33 -3.41
N LYS A 238 10.71 -9.84 -2.70
CA LYS A 238 9.80 -10.85 -3.24
C LYS A 238 9.15 -10.38 -4.54
N ARG A 239 8.87 -9.09 -4.68
CA ARG A 239 8.30 -8.53 -5.90
C ARG A 239 9.32 -8.40 -7.02
N GLU A 240 10.53 -7.92 -6.73
CA GLU A 240 11.61 -7.81 -7.71
C GLU A 240 11.98 -9.18 -8.27
N GLU A 241 12.00 -10.23 -7.44
CA GLU A 241 12.13 -11.62 -7.87
C GLU A 241 11.00 -12.06 -8.80
N THR A 242 9.77 -11.62 -8.53
CA THR A 242 8.61 -11.96 -9.38
C THR A 242 8.67 -11.23 -10.73
N LEU A 243 9.04 -9.94 -10.72
CA LEU A 243 9.17 -9.11 -11.92
C LEU A 243 10.27 -9.62 -12.86
N THR A 244 11.43 -9.96 -12.30
CA THR A 244 12.55 -10.52 -13.08
C THR A 244 12.17 -11.85 -13.74
N ALA A 245 11.48 -12.74 -13.01
CA ALA A 245 10.98 -13.98 -13.60
C ALA A 245 9.95 -13.76 -14.72
N GLU A 246 9.11 -12.73 -14.61
CA GLU A 246 8.16 -12.35 -15.67
C GLU A 246 8.85 -11.78 -16.91
N GLU A 247 9.87 -10.94 -16.73
CA GLU A 247 10.68 -10.39 -17.83
C GLU A 247 11.42 -11.49 -18.61
N GLU A 248 11.99 -12.47 -17.91
CA GLU A 248 12.62 -13.66 -18.52
C GLU A 248 11.62 -14.49 -19.34
N LEU A 249 10.41 -14.71 -18.80
CA LEU A 249 9.33 -15.41 -19.50
C LEU A 249 8.88 -14.67 -20.78
N ILE A 250 8.75 -13.35 -20.71
CA ILE A 250 8.41 -12.52 -21.87
C ILE A 250 9.50 -12.62 -22.95
N ALA A 251 10.78 -12.58 -22.55
CA ALA A 251 11.90 -12.73 -23.47
C ALA A 251 11.87 -14.11 -24.18
N ILE A 252 11.63 -15.19 -23.43
CA ILE A 252 11.48 -16.55 -23.98
C ILE A 252 10.31 -16.62 -24.97
N ILE A 253 9.14 -16.08 -24.59
CA ILE A 253 7.94 -16.07 -25.45
C ILE A 253 8.20 -15.32 -26.76
N ASN A 254 8.88 -14.18 -26.71
CA ASN A 254 9.21 -13.42 -27.91
C ASN A 254 10.16 -14.19 -28.83
N ASN A 255 11.17 -14.85 -28.26
CA ASN A 255 12.11 -15.66 -29.03
C ASN A 255 11.39 -16.84 -29.72
N LEU A 256 10.50 -17.54 -29.00
CA LEU A 256 9.67 -18.61 -29.56
C LEU A 256 8.73 -18.11 -30.67
N LYS A 257 8.19 -16.89 -30.55
CA LYS A 257 7.35 -16.30 -31.61
C LYS A 257 8.16 -16.03 -32.88
N ASP A 258 9.40 -15.57 -32.74
CA ASP A 258 10.29 -15.32 -33.87
C ASP A 258 10.71 -16.63 -34.56
N GLU A 259 11.03 -17.68 -33.78
CA GLU A 259 11.30 -19.03 -34.31
C GLU A 259 10.09 -19.62 -35.07
N VAL A 260 8.89 -19.52 -34.49
CA VAL A 260 7.64 -19.98 -35.14
C VAL A 260 7.38 -19.21 -36.43
N LYS A 261 7.72 -17.92 -36.49
CA LYS A 261 7.59 -17.11 -37.70
C LYS A 261 8.57 -17.56 -38.78
N ALA A 262 9.82 -17.86 -38.42
CA ALA A 262 10.82 -18.39 -39.35
C ALA A 262 10.38 -19.74 -39.95
N LEU A 263 9.94 -20.68 -39.09
CA LEU A 263 9.45 -21.99 -39.53
C LEU A 263 8.23 -21.89 -40.46
N LYS A 264 7.33 -20.93 -40.24
CA LYS A 264 6.18 -20.71 -41.13
C LYS A 264 6.58 -20.23 -42.52
N GLU A 265 7.66 -19.46 -42.64
CA GLU A 265 8.17 -19.04 -43.95
C GLU A 265 8.90 -20.18 -44.66
N GLU A 266 9.68 -21.00 -43.94
CA GLU A 266 10.30 -22.22 -44.51
C GLU A 266 9.25 -23.21 -45.04
N VAL A 267 8.17 -23.45 -44.28
CA VAL A 267 7.07 -24.32 -44.73
C VAL A 267 6.40 -23.79 -46.00
N LYS A 268 6.23 -22.46 -46.14
CA LYS A 268 5.70 -21.88 -47.37
C LYS A 268 6.63 -22.06 -48.56
N GLU A 269 7.95 -21.98 -48.37
CA GLU A 269 8.91 -22.23 -49.44
C GLU A 269 8.89 -23.70 -49.88
N ILE A 270 8.84 -24.63 -48.94
CA ILE A 270 8.72 -26.08 -49.24
C ILE A 270 7.43 -26.35 -50.02
N GLN A 271 6.29 -25.79 -49.59
CA GLN A 271 5.02 -25.95 -50.30
C GLN A 271 5.06 -25.39 -51.73
N LYS A 272 5.79 -24.29 -51.97
CA LYS A 272 5.99 -23.78 -53.34
C LYS A 272 6.82 -24.72 -54.20
N LEU A 273 7.84 -25.35 -53.62
CA LEU A 273 8.71 -26.30 -54.34
C LEU A 273 7.96 -27.62 -54.66
N GLU A 274 7.09 -28.09 -53.76
CA GLU A 274 6.24 -29.27 -54.03
C GLU A 274 5.25 -29.01 -55.18
N ILE A 275 4.68 -27.82 -55.29
CA ILE A 275 3.79 -27.45 -56.40
C ILE A 275 4.54 -27.47 -57.74
N ILE A 276 5.79 -27.01 -57.76
CA ILE A 276 6.62 -26.99 -58.98
C ILE A 276 6.98 -28.42 -59.43
N LEU A 277 7.25 -29.33 -58.49
CA LEU A 277 7.57 -30.72 -58.81
C LEU A 277 6.38 -31.52 -59.36
N ILE A 278 5.15 -31.15 -58.98
CA ILE A 278 3.92 -31.77 -59.49
C ILE A 278 3.63 -31.32 -60.94
N ASP A 279 4.01 -30.10 -61.32
CA ASP A 279 3.83 -29.58 -62.69
C ASP A 279 4.89 -30.10 -63.69
N GLU A 280 5.98 -30.74 -63.24
CA GLU A 280 7.02 -31.33 -64.12
C GLU A 280 6.82 -32.83 -64.41
N GLU A 281 5.85 -33.51 -63.75
CA GLU A 281 5.54 -34.93 -63.97
C GLU A 281 4.33 -35.20 -64.90
N ASP A 282 3.66 -34.16 -65.42
CA ASP A 282 2.61 -34.22 -66.46
C ASP A 282 3.14 -33.81 -67.86
#